data_AF-A0A369K0D1-F1
#
_entry.id   AF-A0A369K0D1-F1
#
_cell.length_a   1.000
_cell.length_b   1.000
_cell.length_c   1.000
_cell.angle_alpha   90.00
_cell.angle_beta   90.00
_cell.angle_gamma   90.00
#
_symmetry.space_group_name_H-M   'P 1'
#
loop_
_entity.id
_entity.type
_entity.pdbx_description
1 polymer ?
#
loop_
_entity_poly.entity_id
_entity_poly.type
_entity_poly.pdbx_seq_one_letter_code
_entity_poly.pdbx_strand_id
1 'polypeptide(L)'
;MASPNVPFVLLILVLFASLYTHNSKDRLRPLFFPILVLLYFYIVIYTSTSVPATNYNIGLQSFLLLLLASDYLLLTPSLQHTLIRRGSLSPPKSSNEQFAWALDLITNPRGVNWSFEAPRLRRSSLPRWAFVRSQLLWAFVFYIFKDVLFIHLSRNPAFDPDGVGMRAGGWLWRIWNVWAFWMTFASEMSLYSTLLGVSCVVSGLWEPQDCPFFFGHWTEAVSVRAFWGRTWHQVLRHTLTTHGRYFANTILHLPRGSLLSTYTQLVVVFFLSGIFHSSAEWVLSHNPQFAFDAVAFYTLQALAIMVEDGVAAIGKRIGVRDTFAVKLFGMAWLALWMAWSGPLWMDPMIKGRMLATMGPSASVVERFLGAFNSFEFAR
;
A
#
# COMPACT_ATOMS: atom_id res chain seq x y z
N MET A 1 13.53 24.25 -4.22
CA MET A 1 12.17 23.91 -3.76
C MET A 1 12.09 24.15 -2.26
N ALA A 2 10.90 24.47 -1.75
CA ALA A 2 10.68 24.69 -0.32
C ALA A 2 10.67 23.36 0.45
N SER A 3 10.78 23.42 1.78
CA SER A 3 10.62 22.23 2.63
C SER A 3 9.16 21.74 2.60
N PRO A 4 8.93 20.42 2.43
CA PRO A 4 7.59 19.83 2.44
C PRO A 4 6.95 19.77 3.83
N ASN A 5 7.73 19.91 4.91
CA ASN A 5 7.26 19.59 6.26
C ASN A 5 6.04 20.41 6.69
N VAL A 6 6.09 21.73 6.52
CA VAL A 6 4.99 22.63 6.90
C VAL A 6 3.72 22.34 6.08
N PRO A 7 3.74 22.37 4.74
CA PRO A 7 2.52 22.12 3.97
C PRO A 7 1.99 20.68 4.16
N PHE A 8 2.86 19.70 4.37
CA PHE A 8 2.44 18.33 4.66
C PHE A 8 1.73 18.20 6.02
N VAL A 9 2.25 18.84 7.07
CA VAL A 9 1.56 18.91 8.37
C VAL A 9 0.23 19.64 8.25
N LEU A 10 0.17 20.75 7.50
CA LEU A 10 -1.08 21.45 7.25
C LEU A 10 -2.10 20.57 6.53
N LEU A 11 -1.67 19.75 5.55
CA LEU A 11 -2.55 18.82 4.85
C LEU A 11 -3.22 17.83 5.82
N ILE A 12 -2.44 17.27 6.75
CA ILE A 12 -2.95 16.38 7.81
C ILE A 12 -3.92 17.12 8.73
N LEU A 13 -3.54 18.31 9.22
CA LEU A 13 -4.34 19.09 10.15
C LEU A 13 -5.66 19.56 9.54
N VAL A 14 -5.67 19.96 8.26
CA VAL A 14 -6.88 20.38 7.55
C VAL A 14 -7.82 19.18 7.35
N LEU A 15 -7.30 18.01 6.99
CA LEU A 15 -8.11 16.79 6.89
C LEU A 15 -8.68 16.42 8.25
N PHE A 16 -7.85 16.40 9.29
CA PHE A 16 -8.29 16.15 10.67
C PHE A 16 -9.39 17.12 11.11
N ALA A 17 -9.20 18.42 10.90
CA ALA A 17 -10.17 19.45 11.24
C ALA A 17 -11.50 19.24 10.51
N SER A 18 -11.45 18.85 9.22
CA SER A 18 -12.66 18.57 8.43
C SER A 18 -13.48 17.40 9.00
N LEU A 19 -12.82 16.37 9.52
CA LEU A 19 -13.47 15.20 10.13
C LEU A 19 -13.95 15.47 11.55
N TYR A 20 -13.22 16.30 12.30
CA TYR A 20 -13.57 16.70 13.66
C TYR A 20 -14.80 17.63 13.72
N THR A 21 -15.22 18.23 12.60
CA THR A 21 -16.42 19.10 12.56
C THR A 21 -17.68 18.38 13.06
N HIS A 22 -18.40 19.02 13.99
CA HIS A 22 -19.63 18.49 14.60
C HIS A 22 -20.75 18.26 13.55
N ASN A 23 -21.62 17.27 13.79
CA ASN A 23 -22.68 16.82 12.86
C ASN A 23 -23.61 17.91 12.31
N SER A 24 -23.84 19.00 13.07
CA SER A 24 -24.64 20.14 12.61
C SER A 24 -24.02 20.88 11.43
N LYS A 25 -22.73 20.63 11.13
CA LYS A 25 -21.94 21.24 10.09
C LYS A 25 -21.52 20.27 8.98
N ASP A 26 -22.15 19.10 8.88
CA ASP A 26 -21.86 18.10 7.83
C ASP A 26 -21.89 18.71 6.41
N ARG A 27 -22.77 19.68 6.15
CA ARG A 27 -22.87 20.39 4.87
C ARG A 27 -21.65 21.24 4.53
N LEU A 28 -20.82 21.59 5.51
CA LEU A 28 -19.63 22.42 5.32
C LEU A 28 -18.36 21.59 5.05
N ARG A 29 -18.37 20.28 5.30
CA ARG A 29 -17.22 19.39 5.09
C ARG A 29 -16.66 19.42 3.66
N PRO A 30 -17.48 19.43 2.59
CA PRO A 30 -16.97 19.52 1.22
C PRO A 30 -16.12 20.78 0.95
N LEU A 31 -16.31 21.86 1.70
CA LEU A 31 -15.57 23.13 1.52
C LEU A 31 -14.08 23.01 1.91
N PHE A 32 -13.69 21.99 2.68
CA PHE A 32 -12.30 21.72 3.00
C PHE A 32 -11.54 21.07 1.83
N PHE A 33 -12.24 20.40 0.92
CA PHE A 33 -11.60 19.63 -0.14
C PHE A 33 -10.77 20.50 -1.11
N PRO A 34 -11.24 21.68 -1.59
CA PRO A 34 -10.41 22.57 -2.40
C PRO A 34 -9.10 23.00 -1.70
N ILE A 35 -9.13 23.22 -0.38
CA ILE A 35 -7.93 23.58 0.40
C ILE A 35 -6.93 22.42 0.40
N LEU A 36 -7.41 21.19 0.60
CA LEU A 36 -6.58 19.99 0.55
C LEU A 36 -5.97 19.76 -0.84
N VAL A 37 -6.74 20.02 -1.90
CA VAL A 37 -6.25 19.97 -3.29
C VAL A 37 -5.13 20.98 -3.51
N LEU A 38 -5.31 22.24 -3.07
CA LEU A 38 -4.29 23.28 -3.20
C LEU A 38 -3.02 22.93 -2.42
N LEU A 39 -3.16 22.42 -1.19
CA LEU A 39 -2.01 21.97 -0.38
C LEU A 39 -1.28 20.79 -1.04
N TYR A 40 -2.01 19.80 -1.56
CA TYR A 40 -1.44 18.69 -2.31
C TYR A 40 -0.64 19.19 -3.53
N PHE A 41 -1.23 20.04 -4.37
CA PHE A 41 -0.53 20.57 -5.54
C PHE A 41 0.68 21.42 -5.15
N TYR A 42 0.59 22.18 -4.06
CA TYR A 42 1.73 22.93 -3.55
C TYR A 42 2.89 22.00 -3.16
N ILE A 43 2.59 20.93 -2.42
CA ILE A 43 3.57 19.92 -2.01
C ILE A 43 4.24 19.32 -3.25
N VAL A 44 3.46 18.80 -4.20
CA VAL A 44 4.03 18.02 -5.32
C VAL A 44 4.73 18.87 -6.39
N ILE A 45 4.47 20.18 -6.45
CA ILE A 45 5.08 21.08 -7.46
C ILE A 45 6.24 21.88 -6.86
N TYR A 46 6.12 22.36 -5.62
CA TYR A 46 7.03 23.38 -5.08
C TYR A 46 7.93 22.88 -3.95
N THR A 47 7.77 21.64 -3.49
CA THR A 47 8.53 21.10 -2.36
C THR A 47 9.37 19.90 -2.72
N SER A 48 10.53 19.76 -2.07
CA SER A 48 11.36 18.57 -2.15
C SER A 48 12.34 18.51 -0.97
N THR A 49 12.94 17.34 -0.78
CA THR A 49 14.03 17.09 0.16
C THR A 49 15.25 16.56 -0.58
N SER A 50 16.41 16.55 0.07
CA SER A 50 17.62 15.91 -0.43
C SER A 50 17.61 14.39 -0.34
N VAL A 51 16.57 13.78 0.26
CA VAL A 51 16.47 12.34 0.50
C VAL A 51 15.42 11.75 -0.46
N PRO A 52 15.82 11.04 -1.53
CA PRO A 52 14.90 10.52 -2.54
C PRO A 52 13.76 9.65 -1.99
N ALA A 53 14.05 8.74 -1.05
CA ALA A 53 13.02 7.92 -0.43
C ALA A 53 11.99 8.75 0.35
N THR A 54 12.39 9.87 0.95
CA THR A 54 11.47 10.79 1.62
C THR A 54 10.56 11.49 0.62
N ASN A 55 11.10 11.93 -0.53
CA ASN A 55 10.31 12.53 -1.62
C ASN A 55 9.23 11.56 -2.13
N TYR A 56 9.62 10.30 -2.38
CA TYR A 56 8.68 9.26 -2.79
C TYR A 56 7.55 9.06 -1.77
N ASN A 57 7.91 8.95 -0.50
CA ASN A 57 6.93 8.79 0.59
C ASN A 57 6.00 10.01 0.72
N ILE A 58 6.50 11.23 0.56
CA ILE A 58 5.67 12.45 0.58
C ILE A 58 4.62 12.41 -0.54
N GLY A 59 5.01 12.02 -1.76
CA GLY A 59 4.07 11.86 -2.87
C GLY A 59 2.98 10.83 -2.56
N LEU A 60 3.36 9.63 -2.06
CA LEU A 60 2.38 8.63 -1.64
C LEU A 60 1.44 9.16 -0.54
N GLN A 61 1.99 9.66 0.56
CA GLN A 61 1.18 10.04 1.72
C GLN A 61 0.29 11.25 1.43
N SER A 62 0.77 12.23 0.68
CA SER A 62 -0.03 13.41 0.33
C SER A 62 -1.21 13.03 -0.58
N PHE A 63 -1.02 12.13 -1.55
CA PHE A 63 -2.12 11.66 -2.38
C PHE A 63 -3.06 10.72 -1.61
N LEU A 64 -2.56 9.89 -0.68
CA LEU A 64 -3.41 9.08 0.21
C LEU A 64 -4.38 9.97 1.00
N LEU A 65 -3.85 11.04 1.61
CA LEU A 65 -4.68 11.98 2.38
C LEU A 65 -5.73 12.65 1.48
N LEU A 66 -5.38 12.96 0.22
CA LEU A 66 -6.32 13.50 -0.75
C LEU A 66 -7.41 12.48 -1.14
N LEU A 67 -7.05 11.20 -1.34
CA LEU A 67 -8.00 10.12 -1.61
C LEU A 67 -8.96 9.87 -0.44
N LEU A 68 -8.43 9.87 0.79
CA LEU A 68 -9.26 9.76 1.99
C LEU A 68 -10.19 10.97 2.12
N ALA A 69 -9.70 12.18 1.81
CA ALA A 69 -10.50 13.39 1.82
C ALA A 69 -11.63 13.34 0.79
N SER A 70 -11.38 12.93 -0.45
CA SER A 70 -12.43 12.83 -1.46
C SER A 70 -13.47 11.77 -1.06
N ASP A 71 -13.04 10.62 -0.55
CA ASP A 71 -13.94 9.58 -0.05
C ASP A 71 -14.84 10.11 1.09
N TYR A 72 -14.23 10.60 2.16
CA TYR A 72 -14.95 10.96 3.37
C TYR A 72 -15.75 12.26 3.25
N LEU A 73 -15.25 13.25 2.50
CA LEU A 73 -15.88 14.57 2.41
C LEU A 73 -16.86 14.70 1.25
N LEU A 74 -16.69 13.92 0.17
CA LEU A 74 -17.49 14.05 -1.05
C LEU A 74 -18.32 12.81 -1.38
N LEU A 75 -17.75 11.62 -1.24
CA LEU A 75 -18.37 10.39 -1.76
C LEU A 75 -19.20 9.64 -0.72
N THR A 76 -18.91 9.81 0.57
CA THR A 76 -19.60 9.13 1.66
C THR A 76 -20.65 10.06 2.29
N PRO A 77 -21.94 9.93 1.91
CA PRO A 77 -23.00 10.71 2.51
C PRO A 77 -23.14 10.36 4.00
N SER A 78 -23.45 11.37 4.82
CA SER A 78 -23.66 11.22 6.26
C SER A 78 -22.56 10.38 6.94
N LEU A 79 -21.31 10.82 6.76
CA LEU A 79 -20.08 10.11 7.13
C LEU A 79 -20.15 9.41 8.50
N GLN A 80 -20.59 10.12 9.55
CA GLN A 80 -20.66 9.57 10.91
C GLN A 80 -21.76 8.51 11.12
N HIS A 81 -22.78 8.47 10.25
CA HIS A 81 -23.82 7.44 10.26
C HIS A 81 -23.46 6.25 9.37
N THR A 82 -22.66 6.47 8.32
CA THR A 82 -22.25 5.42 7.37
C THR A 82 -21.02 4.67 7.86
N LEU A 83 -20.02 5.39 8.36
CA LEU A 83 -18.79 4.82 8.90
C LEU A 83 -18.92 4.75 10.42
N ILE A 84 -19.28 3.57 10.91
CA ILE A 84 -19.46 3.29 12.33
C ILE A 84 -18.46 2.23 12.78
N ARG A 85 -17.96 2.37 14.00
CA ARG A 85 -17.20 1.30 14.66
C ARG A 85 -18.15 0.13 14.95
N ARG A 86 -17.68 -1.10 14.72
CA ARG A 86 -18.42 -2.31 15.06
C ARG A 86 -18.69 -2.32 16.56
N GLY A 87 -19.94 -2.57 16.93
CA GLY A 87 -20.40 -2.54 18.32
C GLY A 87 -20.82 -1.15 18.82
N SER A 88 -20.61 -0.07 18.07
CA SER A 88 -21.22 1.23 18.37
C SER A 88 -22.58 1.38 17.68
N LEU A 89 -23.57 1.86 18.42
CA LEU A 89 -24.92 2.14 17.90
C LEU A 89 -25.13 3.62 17.54
N SER A 90 -24.19 4.51 17.88
CA SER A 90 -24.34 5.94 17.63
C SER A 90 -23.04 6.64 17.24
N PRO A 91 -23.14 7.75 16.47
CA PRO A 91 -22.03 8.66 16.21
C PRO A 91 -21.34 9.15 17.50
N PRO A 92 -20.08 9.62 17.41
CA PRO A 92 -19.37 10.21 18.55
C PRO A 92 -20.10 11.45 19.08
N LYS A 93 -20.41 11.47 20.38
CA LYS A 93 -21.22 12.51 21.03
C LYS A 93 -20.36 13.56 21.73
N SER A 94 -19.27 13.13 22.38
CA SER A 94 -18.35 14.04 23.07
C SER A 94 -17.23 14.53 22.15
N SER A 95 -16.62 15.67 22.49
CA SER A 95 -15.45 16.20 21.78
C SER A 95 -14.28 15.21 21.75
N ASN A 96 -14.03 14.51 22.87
CA ASN A 96 -12.99 13.49 22.95
C ASN A 96 -13.28 12.28 22.05
N GLU A 97 -14.54 11.84 22.00
CA GLU A 97 -14.96 10.78 21.08
C GLU A 97 -14.82 11.22 19.62
N GLN A 98 -15.15 12.47 19.28
CA GLN A 98 -15.00 13.01 17.93
C GLN A 98 -13.54 13.11 17.51
N PHE A 99 -12.66 13.54 18.44
CA PHE A 99 -11.23 13.57 18.22
C PHE A 99 -10.68 12.16 17.93
N ALA A 100 -11.00 11.19 18.79
CA ALA A 100 -10.55 9.81 18.64
C ALA A 100 -11.12 9.14 17.37
N TRP A 101 -12.36 9.48 17.01
CA TRP A 101 -13.02 9.02 15.79
C TRP A 101 -12.32 9.55 14.53
N ALA A 102 -12.04 10.85 14.47
CA ALA A 102 -11.36 11.49 13.34
C ALA A 102 -9.93 10.97 13.18
N LEU A 103 -9.19 10.83 14.29
CA LEU A 103 -7.82 10.32 14.27
C LEU A 103 -7.77 8.87 13.78
N ASP A 104 -8.69 8.02 14.26
CA ASP A 104 -8.74 6.62 13.82
C ASP A 104 -9.09 6.50 12.33
N LEU A 105 -10.04 7.29 11.80
CA LEU A 105 -10.35 7.26 10.36
C LEU A 105 -9.17 7.60 9.44
N ILE A 106 -8.28 8.50 9.87
CA ILE A 106 -7.08 8.87 9.11
C ILE A 106 -6.00 7.80 9.23
N THR A 107 -5.83 7.23 10.42
CA THR A 107 -4.71 6.31 10.74
C THR A 107 -5.04 4.82 10.54
N ASN A 108 -6.31 4.48 10.35
CA ASN A 108 -6.82 3.13 10.14
C ASN A 108 -7.51 2.97 8.77
N PRO A 109 -6.78 3.16 7.66
CA PRO A 109 -7.34 3.07 6.30
C PRO A 109 -7.83 1.66 5.93
N ARG A 110 -7.42 0.63 6.69
CA ARG A 110 -7.93 -0.75 6.57
C ARG A 110 -9.26 -0.97 7.29
N GLY A 111 -9.73 0.02 8.06
CA GLY A 111 -11.00 -0.03 8.77
C GLY A 111 -11.07 -1.12 9.82
N VAL A 112 -9.98 -1.44 10.52
CA VAL A 112 -9.99 -2.45 11.59
C VAL A 112 -11.03 -2.07 12.64
N ASN A 113 -11.99 -2.95 12.89
CA ASN A 113 -13.16 -2.72 13.75
C ASN A 113 -14.17 -1.69 13.23
N TRP A 114 -14.19 -1.37 11.94
CA TRP A 114 -15.19 -0.49 11.31
C TRP A 114 -16.19 -1.25 10.43
N SER A 115 -17.29 -0.58 10.06
CA SER A 115 -18.28 -1.08 9.10
C SER A 115 -17.69 -1.39 7.73
N PHE A 116 -16.59 -0.72 7.37
CA PHE A 116 -15.89 -0.86 6.09
C PHE A 116 -14.59 -1.67 6.18
N GLU A 117 -14.41 -2.46 7.24
CA GLU A 117 -13.23 -3.28 7.46
C GLU A 117 -12.83 -4.10 6.22
N ALA A 118 -11.53 -4.07 5.89
CA ALA A 118 -10.98 -4.89 4.83
C ALA A 118 -11.30 -6.37 5.07
N PRO A 119 -11.69 -7.14 4.03
CA PRO A 119 -12.06 -8.54 4.22
C PRO A 119 -10.82 -9.39 4.55
N ARG A 120 -11.03 -10.46 5.33
CA ARG A 120 -10.03 -11.51 5.63
C ARG A 120 -8.76 -11.04 6.36
N LEU A 121 -8.88 -10.02 7.21
CA LEU A 121 -7.78 -9.63 8.09
C LEU A 121 -7.42 -10.76 9.06
N ARG A 122 -6.15 -11.10 9.14
CA ARG A 122 -5.62 -12.13 10.04
C ARG A 122 -5.33 -11.50 11.39
N ARG A 123 -6.07 -11.89 12.43
CA ARG A 123 -5.94 -11.33 13.78
C ARG A 123 -5.17 -12.27 14.69
N SER A 124 -4.47 -11.70 15.67
CA SER A 124 -3.85 -12.47 16.74
C SER A 124 -4.87 -12.80 17.83
N SER A 125 -4.84 -14.03 18.33
CA SER A 125 -5.55 -14.46 19.54
C SER A 125 -4.61 -14.59 20.76
N LEU A 126 -3.34 -14.22 20.61
CA LEU A 126 -2.34 -14.33 21.67
C LEU A 126 -2.64 -13.34 22.82
N PRO A 127 -2.37 -13.74 24.09
CA PRO A 127 -2.34 -12.81 25.21
C PRO A 127 -1.35 -11.66 24.98
N ARG A 128 -1.60 -10.50 25.59
CA ARG A 128 -0.84 -9.24 25.41
C ARG A 128 0.68 -9.43 25.32
N TRP A 129 1.30 -10.04 26.32
CA TRP A 129 2.76 -10.19 26.35
C TRP A 129 3.29 -11.30 25.44
N ALA A 130 2.49 -12.32 25.15
CA ALA A 130 2.85 -13.32 24.15
C ALA A 130 2.81 -12.72 22.74
N PHE A 131 1.83 -11.87 22.46
CA PHE A 131 1.76 -11.06 21.24
C PHE A 131 2.98 -10.15 21.11
N VAL A 132 3.32 -9.36 22.15
CA VAL A 132 4.48 -8.46 22.11
C VAL A 132 5.77 -9.21 21.81
N ARG A 133 6.02 -10.34 22.48
CA ARG A 133 7.21 -11.18 22.20
C ARG A 133 7.21 -11.68 20.76
N SER A 134 6.08 -12.24 20.31
CA SER A 134 5.93 -12.73 18.93
C SER A 134 6.20 -11.63 17.90
N GLN A 135 5.65 -10.43 18.09
CA GLN A 135 5.82 -9.31 17.18
C GLN A 135 7.25 -8.78 17.18
N LEU A 136 7.94 -8.74 18.32
CA LEU A 136 9.36 -8.36 18.39
C LEU A 136 10.25 -9.38 17.67
N LEU A 137 9.96 -10.67 17.81
CA LEU A 137 10.64 -11.72 17.05
C LEU A 137 10.39 -11.56 15.55
N TRP A 138 9.15 -11.32 15.13
CA TRP A 138 8.84 -11.05 13.73
C TRP A 138 9.47 -9.77 13.21
N ALA A 139 9.51 -8.70 14.00
CA ALA A 139 10.20 -7.47 13.65
C ALA A 139 11.69 -7.74 13.40
N PHE A 140 12.34 -8.52 14.27
CA PHE A 140 13.72 -8.95 14.04
C PHE A 140 13.88 -9.77 12.76
N VAL A 141 12.99 -10.75 12.51
CA VAL A 141 13.01 -11.55 11.28
C VAL A 141 12.83 -10.67 10.04
N PHE A 142 11.86 -9.75 10.03
CA PHE A 142 11.64 -8.84 8.91
C PHE A 142 12.83 -7.90 8.69
N TYR A 143 13.48 -7.45 9.77
CA TYR A 143 14.67 -6.62 9.68
C TYR A 143 15.84 -7.37 9.03
N ILE A 144 16.15 -8.60 9.49
CA ILE A 144 17.21 -9.42 8.90
C ILE A 144 16.88 -9.77 7.45
N PHE A 145 15.62 -10.11 7.16
CA PHE A 145 15.19 -10.42 5.80
C PHE A 145 15.32 -9.20 4.88
N LYS A 146 14.93 -8.00 5.36
CA LYS A 146 15.17 -6.72 4.66
C LYS A 146 16.65 -6.50 4.41
N ASP A 147 17.50 -6.71 5.41
CA ASP A 147 18.96 -6.51 5.31
C ASP A 147 19.58 -7.40 4.22
N VAL A 148 19.25 -8.69 4.21
CA VAL A 148 19.69 -9.64 3.17
C VAL A 148 19.22 -9.22 1.77
N LEU A 149 17.93 -8.89 1.62
CA LEU A 149 17.39 -8.44 0.33
C LEU A 149 18.03 -7.14 -0.13
N PHE A 150 18.29 -6.21 0.79
CA PHE A 150 18.89 -4.93 0.46
C PHE A 150 20.35 -5.08 0.04
N ILE A 151 21.12 -6.00 0.64
CA ILE A 151 22.47 -6.36 0.17
C ILE A 151 22.42 -6.91 -1.26
N HIS A 152 21.43 -7.76 -1.57
CA HIS A 152 21.23 -8.23 -2.95
C HIS A 152 20.92 -7.08 -3.90
N LEU A 153 19.99 -6.19 -3.53
CA LEU A 153 19.62 -5.03 -4.33
C LEU A 153 20.81 -4.09 -4.56
N SER A 154 21.58 -3.74 -3.51
CA SER A 154 22.67 -2.76 -3.59
C SER A 154 23.88 -3.23 -4.40
N ARG A 155 24.07 -4.55 -4.52
CA ARG A 155 25.21 -5.16 -5.23
C ARG A 155 24.85 -5.66 -6.63
N ASN A 156 23.59 -5.55 -7.03
CA ASN A 156 23.11 -6.11 -8.28
C ASN A 156 22.93 -5.02 -9.35
N PRO A 157 23.57 -5.16 -10.52
CA PRO A 157 23.48 -4.17 -11.61
C PRO A 157 22.06 -3.86 -12.08
N ALA A 158 21.07 -4.71 -11.81
CA ALA A 158 19.66 -4.47 -12.11
C ALA A 158 19.07 -3.24 -11.40
N PHE A 159 19.65 -2.88 -10.24
CA PHE A 159 19.17 -1.82 -9.35
C PHE A 159 20.15 -0.64 -9.27
N ASP A 160 21.23 -0.70 -10.05
CA ASP A 160 22.12 0.43 -10.25
C ASP A 160 21.44 1.38 -11.26
N PRO A 161 21.21 2.67 -10.92
CA PRO A 161 20.65 3.67 -11.82
C PRO A 161 21.36 3.76 -13.17
N ASP A 162 22.67 3.50 -13.17
CA ASP A 162 23.56 3.58 -14.33
C ASP A 162 23.93 2.17 -14.86
N GLY A 163 23.31 1.12 -14.29
CA GLY A 163 23.57 -0.28 -14.61
C GLY A 163 22.73 -0.87 -15.74
N VAL A 164 22.74 -2.20 -15.81
CA VAL A 164 22.01 -2.96 -16.83
C VAL A 164 20.53 -3.00 -16.45
N GLY A 165 19.67 -2.38 -17.27
CA GLY A 165 18.23 -2.34 -17.01
C GLY A 165 17.61 -3.72 -16.81
N MET A 166 16.61 -3.82 -15.94
CA MET A 166 16.00 -5.09 -15.51
C MET A 166 15.44 -5.94 -16.65
N ARG A 167 15.10 -5.30 -17.77
CA ARG A 167 14.62 -5.97 -18.99
C ARG A 167 15.72 -6.58 -19.86
N ALA A 168 16.98 -6.22 -19.68
CA ALA A 168 18.08 -6.73 -20.49
C ALA A 168 18.51 -8.16 -20.09
N GLY A 169 18.23 -8.59 -18.86
CA GLY A 169 18.50 -9.95 -18.41
C GLY A 169 17.43 -10.98 -18.82
N GLY A 170 17.78 -12.26 -18.71
CA GLY A 170 16.87 -13.38 -18.96
C GLY A 170 15.74 -13.48 -17.92
N TRP A 171 14.70 -14.27 -18.24
CA TRP A 171 13.48 -14.34 -17.43
C TRP A 171 13.69 -14.75 -15.98
N LEU A 172 14.55 -15.75 -15.71
CA LEU A 172 14.80 -16.20 -14.33
C LEU A 172 15.44 -15.09 -13.48
N TRP A 173 16.42 -14.38 -14.04
CA TRP A 173 17.07 -13.24 -13.38
C TRP A 173 16.08 -12.10 -13.14
N ARG A 174 15.22 -11.81 -14.13
CA ARG A 174 14.17 -10.80 -14.00
C ARG A 174 13.15 -11.15 -12.92
N ILE A 175 12.64 -12.38 -12.91
CA ILE A 175 11.70 -12.88 -11.90
C ILE A 175 12.33 -12.72 -10.51
N TRP A 176 13.56 -13.22 -10.32
CA TRP A 176 14.26 -13.11 -9.05
C TRP A 176 14.37 -11.66 -8.56
N ASN A 177 14.83 -10.73 -9.41
CA ASN A 177 15.03 -9.34 -9.02
C ASN A 177 13.72 -8.60 -8.76
N VAL A 178 12.70 -8.82 -9.60
CA VAL A 178 11.38 -8.21 -9.37
C VAL A 178 10.81 -8.66 -8.01
N TRP A 179 10.84 -9.96 -7.72
CA TRP A 179 10.33 -10.45 -6.44
C TRP A 179 11.20 -10.05 -5.26
N ALA A 180 12.52 -10.00 -5.38
CA ALA A 180 13.40 -9.48 -4.34
C ALA A 180 13.05 -8.02 -3.98
N PHE A 181 12.75 -7.19 -4.99
CA PHE A 181 12.29 -5.83 -4.78
C PHE A 181 10.94 -5.77 -4.07
N TRP A 182 9.91 -6.48 -4.55
CA TRP A 182 8.61 -6.56 -3.88
C TRP A 182 8.71 -7.03 -2.43
N MET A 183 9.55 -8.04 -2.17
CA MET A 183 9.77 -8.57 -0.83
C MET A 183 10.52 -7.60 0.08
N THR A 184 11.36 -6.72 -0.47
CA THR A 184 12.01 -5.64 0.29
C THR A 184 10.96 -4.69 0.86
N PHE A 185 10.04 -4.20 0.03
CA PHE A 185 8.93 -3.34 0.49
C PHE A 185 7.99 -4.08 1.44
N ALA A 186 7.67 -5.35 1.16
CA ALA A 186 6.81 -6.13 2.04
C ALA A 186 7.43 -6.35 3.43
N SER A 187 8.74 -6.60 3.50
CA SER A 187 9.47 -6.74 4.76
C SER A 187 9.51 -5.43 5.54
N GLU A 188 9.73 -4.31 4.87
CA GLU A 188 9.74 -2.97 5.48
C GLU A 188 8.37 -2.58 6.04
N MET A 189 7.29 -2.74 5.25
CA MET A 189 5.94 -2.47 5.73
C MET A 189 5.55 -3.37 6.91
N SER A 190 5.95 -4.65 6.88
CA SER A 190 5.70 -5.59 7.97
C SER A 190 6.49 -5.22 9.23
N LEU A 191 7.74 -4.77 9.08
CA LEU A 191 8.55 -4.26 10.19
C LEU A 191 7.88 -3.06 10.85
N TYR A 192 7.50 -2.03 10.09
CA TYR A 192 6.85 -0.86 10.69
C TYR A 192 5.49 -1.19 11.31
N SER A 193 4.70 -2.05 10.66
CA SER A 193 3.41 -2.48 11.21
C SER A 193 3.56 -3.28 12.51
N THR A 194 4.57 -4.14 12.63
CA THR A 194 4.82 -4.91 13.84
C THR A 194 5.28 -4.02 14.99
N LEU A 195 6.21 -3.08 14.73
CA LEU A 195 6.69 -2.11 15.72
C LEU A 195 5.60 -1.14 16.19
N LEU A 196 4.74 -0.66 15.28
CA LEU A 196 3.58 0.15 15.64
C LEU A 196 2.61 -0.65 16.52
N GLY A 197 2.30 -1.89 16.12
CA GLY A 197 1.43 -2.77 16.91
C GLY A 197 1.98 -3.04 18.32
N VAL A 198 3.29 -3.26 18.46
CA VAL A 198 3.95 -3.39 19.78
C VAL A 198 3.78 -2.11 20.58
N SER A 199 4.06 -0.94 20.00
CA SER A 199 3.93 0.35 20.68
C SER A 199 2.49 0.61 21.18
N CYS A 200 1.49 0.34 20.34
CA CYS A 200 0.08 0.52 20.68
C CYS A 200 -0.40 -0.48 21.75
N VAL A 201 0.03 -1.75 21.68
CA VAL A 201 -0.35 -2.77 22.66
C VAL A 201 0.38 -2.58 24.00
N VAL A 202 1.65 -2.15 23.99
CA VAL A 202 2.39 -1.84 25.23
C VAL A 202 1.81 -0.61 25.93
N SER A 203 1.42 0.43 25.19
CA SER A 203 0.76 1.62 25.76
C SER A 203 -0.69 1.39 26.20
N GLY A 204 -1.29 0.24 25.85
CA GLY A 204 -2.68 -0.08 26.19
C GLY A 204 -3.69 0.65 25.31
N LEU A 205 -3.26 1.23 24.19
CA LEU A 205 -4.15 1.85 23.21
C LEU A 205 -4.96 0.80 22.43
N TRP A 206 -4.34 -0.34 22.12
CA TRP A 206 -4.92 -1.42 21.31
C TRP A 206 -4.79 -2.77 22.00
N GLU A 207 -5.72 -3.68 21.70
CA GLU A 207 -5.59 -5.10 22.01
C GLU A 207 -4.85 -5.85 20.89
N PRO A 208 -4.26 -7.03 21.15
CA PRO A 208 -3.59 -7.83 20.12
C PRO A 208 -4.43 -8.09 18.86
N GLN A 209 -5.74 -8.28 18.99
CA GLN A 209 -6.62 -8.50 17.83
C GLN A 209 -6.82 -7.25 16.95
N ASP A 210 -6.50 -6.06 17.45
CA ASP A 210 -6.60 -4.79 16.71
C ASP A 210 -5.36 -4.54 15.84
N CYS A 211 -4.35 -5.41 15.97
CA CYS A 211 -3.13 -5.39 15.18
C CYS A 211 -3.10 -6.55 14.17
N PRO A 212 -4.00 -6.59 13.17
CA PRO A 212 -3.97 -7.67 12.19
C PRO A 212 -2.68 -7.63 11.37
N PHE A 213 -2.24 -8.81 10.92
CA PHE A 213 -1.07 -8.94 10.05
C PHE A 213 -1.18 -8.00 8.85
N PHE A 214 -0.06 -7.41 8.44
CA PHE A 214 -0.06 -6.42 7.37
C PHE A 214 -0.44 -7.03 6.01
N PHE A 215 0.03 -8.25 5.76
CA PHE A 215 -0.25 -9.04 4.56
C PHE A 215 -1.10 -10.29 4.87
N GLY A 216 -1.83 -10.76 3.86
CA GLY A 216 -2.48 -12.08 3.88
C GLY A 216 -1.47 -13.22 3.79
N HIS A 217 -1.96 -14.45 3.62
CA HIS A 217 -1.07 -15.59 3.40
C HIS A 217 -0.49 -15.54 1.98
N TRP A 218 0.84 -15.54 1.86
CA TRP A 218 1.53 -15.55 0.56
C TRP A 218 1.21 -16.78 -0.30
N THR A 219 0.84 -17.89 0.34
CA THR A 219 0.38 -19.11 -0.34
C THR A 219 -0.99 -18.95 -1.02
N GLU A 220 -1.76 -17.89 -0.70
CA GLU A 220 -3.00 -17.54 -1.38
C GLU A 220 -2.78 -16.71 -2.65
N ALA A 221 -1.55 -16.25 -2.93
CA ALA A 221 -1.20 -15.49 -4.13
C ALA A 221 -1.11 -16.39 -5.38
N VAL A 222 -2.20 -17.09 -5.70
CA VAL A 222 -2.30 -18.02 -6.83
C VAL A 222 -2.76 -17.36 -8.13
N SER A 223 -2.88 -16.03 -8.16
CA SER A 223 -3.21 -15.24 -9.36
C SER A 223 -2.97 -13.74 -9.06
N VAL A 224 -2.96 -12.88 -10.08
CA VAL A 224 -2.91 -11.42 -9.94
C VAL A 224 -4.10 -10.91 -9.13
N ARG A 225 -5.32 -11.42 -9.40
CA ARG A 225 -6.52 -11.12 -8.59
C ARG A 225 -6.33 -11.49 -7.11
N ALA A 226 -5.78 -12.67 -6.84
CA ALA A 226 -5.60 -13.15 -5.47
C ALA A 226 -4.48 -12.40 -4.73
N PHE A 227 -3.40 -12.05 -5.44
CA PHE A 227 -2.32 -11.22 -4.92
C PHE A 227 -2.85 -9.87 -4.42
N TRP A 228 -3.47 -9.07 -5.30
CA TRP A 228 -3.99 -7.75 -4.93
C TRP A 228 -5.21 -7.81 -4.02
N GLY A 229 -6.05 -8.84 -4.16
CA GLY A 229 -7.34 -8.93 -3.48
C GLY A 229 -7.32 -9.62 -2.11
N ARG A 230 -6.26 -10.37 -1.78
CA ARG A 230 -6.19 -11.20 -0.56
C ARG A 230 -4.82 -11.17 0.13
N THR A 231 -3.73 -11.00 -0.62
CA THR A 231 -2.37 -11.14 -0.07
C THR A 231 -1.74 -9.78 0.23
N TRP A 232 -1.79 -8.86 -0.73
CA TRP A 232 -1.22 -7.52 -0.61
C TRP A 232 -1.96 -6.69 0.46
N HIS A 233 -1.35 -5.62 0.97
CA HIS A 233 -1.67 -4.98 2.27
C HIS A 233 -3.10 -4.45 2.51
N GLN A 234 -3.97 -4.38 1.50
CA GLN A 234 -5.34 -3.87 1.56
C GLN A 234 -5.56 -2.42 2.06
N VAL A 235 -4.51 -1.68 2.47
CA VAL A 235 -4.56 -0.25 2.87
C VAL A 235 -5.41 0.63 1.95
N LEU A 236 -5.25 0.53 0.63
CA LEU A 236 -5.97 1.38 -0.32
C LEU A 236 -7.37 0.85 -0.68
N ARG A 237 -7.75 -0.34 -0.20
CA ARG A 237 -8.90 -1.08 -0.73
C ARG A 237 -10.20 -0.31 -0.56
N HIS A 238 -10.46 0.19 0.65
CA HIS A 238 -11.73 0.87 0.94
C HIS A 238 -11.90 2.08 0.03
N THR A 239 -10.95 3.02 0.10
CA THR A 239 -11.05 4.29 -0.62
C THR A 239 -11.12 4.08 -2.13
N LEU A 240 -10.27 3.23 -2.71
CA LEU A 240 -10.28 3.00 -4.16
C LEU A 240 -11.58 2.34 -4.62
N THR A 241 -12.11 1.38 -3.86
CA THR A 241 -13.38 0.72 -4.23
C THR A 241 -14.58 1.64 -4.04
N THR A 242 -14.55 2.59 -3.10
CA THR A 242 -15.59 3.62 -2.99
C THR A 242 -15.62 4.50 -4.23
N HIS A 243 -14.46 4.98 -4.70
CA HIS A 243 -14.35 5.73 -5.95
C HIS A 243 -14.79 4.90 -7.16
N GLY A 244 -14.38 3.64 -7.24
CA GLY A 244 -14.80 2.72 -8.30
C GLY A 244 -16.32 2.57 -8.35
N ARG A 245 -16.97 2.30 -7.20
CA ARG A 245 -18.44 2.19 -7.11
C ARG A 245 -19.14 3.48 -7.47
N TYR A 246 -18.65 4.62 -6.98
CA TYR A 246 -19.21 5.93 -7.28
C TYR A 246 -19.15 6.22 -8.78
N PHE A 247 -17.99 6.03 -9.41
CA PHE A 247 -17.84 6.23 -10.85
C PHE A 247 -18.76 5.31 -11.66
N ALA A 248 -18.74 4.00 -11.37
CA ALA A 248 -19.53 3.04 -12.14
C ALA A 248 -21.05 3.20 -11.95
N ASN A 249 -21.51 3.41 -10.71
CA ASN A 249 -22.94 3.35 -10.39
C ASN A 249 -23.60 4.74 -10.30
N THR A 250 -22.86 5.78 -9.95
CA THR A 250 -23.41 7.14 -9.80
C THR A 250 -23.13 8.00 -11.03
N ILE A 251 -21.92 7.95 -11.58
CA ILE A 251 -21.57 8.76 -12.77
C ILE A 251 -22.04 8.09 -14.06
N LEU A 252 -21.76 6.79 -14.23
CA LEU A 252 -22.13 6.06 -15.45
C LEU A 252 -23.49 5.33 -15.36
N HIS A 253 -24.14 5.37 -14.19
CA HIS A 253 -25.43 4.70 -13.96
C HIS A 253 -25.47 3.19 -14.31
N LEU A 254 -24.31 2.50 -14.24
CA LEU A 254 -24.25 1.07 -14.55
C LEU A 254 -24.97 0.25 -13.48
N PRO A 255 -25.79 -0.75 -13.85
CA PRO A 255 -26.50 -1.58 -12.89
C PRO A 255 -25.53 -2.31 -11.94
N ARG A 256 -25.78 -2.19 -10.63
CA ARG A 256 -24.98 -2.88 -9.61
C ARG A 256 -25.02 -4.40 -9.84
N GLY A 257 -23.86 -5.04 -9.77
CA GLY A 257 -23.73 -6.49 -10.00
C GLY A 257 -23.63 -6.90 -11.46
N SER A 258 -23.83 -5.99 -12.42
CA SER A 258 -23.55 -6.27 -13.83
C SER A 258 -22.05 -6.45 -14.09
N LEU A 259 -21.70 -7.28 -15.07
CA LEU A 259 -20.30 -7.50 -15.48
C LEU A 259 -19.61 -6.19 -15.87
N LEU A 260 -20.31 -5.34 -16.61
CA LEU A 260 -19.82 -4.02 -17.01
C LEU A 260 -19.52 -3.15 -15.79
N SER A 261 -20.43 -3.09 -14.81
CA SER A 261 -20.17 -2.36 -13.56
C SER A 261 -18.96 -2.92 -12.81
N THR A 262 -18.83 -4.25 -12.69
CA THR A 262 -17.70 -4.89 -12.01
C THR A 262 -16.36 -4.57 -12.68
N TYR A 263 -16.28 -4.64 -14.00
CA TYR A 263 -15.06 -4.35 -14.73
C TYR A 263 -14.73 -2.86 -14.80
N THR A 264 -15.72 -1.98 -14.89
CA THR A 264 -15.52 -0.53 -14.74
C THR A 264 -14.93 -0.21 -13.36
N GLN A 265 -15.50 -0.77 -12.28
CA GLN A 265 -14.96 -0.58 -10.93
C GLN A 265 -13.50 -1.07 -10.84
N LEU A 266 -13.20 -2.23 -11.41
CA LEU A 266 -11.86 -2.80 -11.42
C LEU A 266 -10.84 -1.88 -12.11
N VAL A 267 -11.16 -1.37 -13.30
CA VAL A 267 -10.30 -0.45 -14.04
C VAL A 267 -10.09 0.85 -13.28
N VAL A 268 -11.17 1.45 -12.74
CA VAL A 268 -11.07 2.70 -11.98
C VAL A 268 -10.21 2.52 -10.72
N VAL A 269 -10.40 1.42 -9.97
CA VAL A 269 -9.60 1.11 -8.78
C VAL A 269 -8.11 1.06 -9.11
N PHE A 270 -7.74 0.33 -10.17
CA PHE A 270 -6.33 0.20 -10.55
C PHE A 270 -5.75 1.45 -11.21
N PHE A 271 -6.56 2.19 -11.96
CA PHE A 271 -6.17 3.49 -12.51
C PHE A 271 -5.87 4.51 -11.40
N LEU A 272 -6.75 4.61 -10.39
CA LEU A 272 -6.52 5.48 -9.23
C LEU A 272 -5.34 5.01 -8.37
N SER A 273 -5.12 3.69 -8.24
CA SER A 273 -3.89 3.15 -7.65
C SER A 273 -2.65 3.60 -8.45
N GLY A 274 -2.76 3.63 -9.78
CA GLY A 274 -1.75 4.18 -10.67
C GLY A 274 -1.45 5.64 -10.40
N ILE A 275 -2.47 6.50 -10.29
CA ILE A 275 -2.29 7.92 -9.97
C ILE A 275 -1.65 8.11 -8.58
N PHE A 276 -2.06 7.30 -7.60
CA PHE A 276 -1.45 7.31 -6.27
C PHE A 276 0.07 7.07 -6.31
N HIS A 277 0.53 6.08 -7.08
CA HIS A 277 1.97 5.84 -7.25
C HIS A 277 2.64 6.85 -8.19
N SER A 278 1.92 7.35 -9.20
CA SER A 278 2.37 8.40 -10.11
C SER A 278 2.75 9.69 -9.37
N SER A 279 1.99 10.04 -8.33
CA SER A 279 2.31 11.15 -7.43
C SER A 279 3.69 10.98 -6.77
N ALA A 280 4.00 9.78 -6.30
CA ALA A 280 5.30 9.46 -5.72
C ALA A 280 6.45 9.52 -6.72
N GLU A 281 6.25 8.98 -7.93
CA GLU A 281 7.24 9.06 -9.02
C GLU A 281 7.51 10.52 -9.43
N TRP A 282 6.46 11.33 -9.51
CA TRP A 282 6.57 12.74 -9.84
C TRP A 282 7.38 13.49 -8.78
N VAL A 283 7.05 13.35 -7.49
CA VAL A 283 7.79 14.04 -6.42
C VAL A 283 9.23 13.54 -6.32
N LEU A 284 9.47 12.26 -6.60
CA LEU A 284 10.81 11.67 -6.64
C LEU A 284 11.70 12.28 -7.73
N SER A 285 11.18 12.37 -8.96
CA SER A 285 12.01 12.56 -10.17
C SER A 285 11.67 13.80 -10.99
N HIS A 286 10.48 14.37 -10.82
CA HIS A 286 9.88 15.39 -11.68
C HIS A 286 9.84 14.98 -13.16
N ASN A 287 9.85 13.66 -13.43
CA ASN A 287 9.80 13.12 -14.77
C ASN A 287 8.37 12.64 -15.08
N PRO A 288 7.68 13.25 -16.07
CA PRO A 288 6.32 12.85 -16.41
C PRO A 288 6.24 11.42 -16.95
N GLN A 289 7.28 10.93 -17.64
CA GLN A 289 7.29 9.55 -18.14
C GLN A 289 7.24 8.54 -17.00
N PHE A 290 8.02 8.78 -15.94
CA PHE A 290 8.04 7.90 -14.76
C PHE A 290 6.67 7.88 -14.06
N ALA A 291 6.05 9.04 -13.96
CA ALA A 291 4.69 9.18 -13.47
C ALA A 291 3.68 8.40 -14.34
N PHE A 292 3.81 8.43 -15.67
CA PHE A 292 2.96 7.66 -16.59
C PHE A 292 3.20 6.14 -16.49
N ASP A 293 4.45 5.71 -16.35
CA ASP A 293 4.80 4.30 -16.27
C ASP A 293 4.19 3.62 -15.03
N ALA A 294 4.09 4.35 -13.90
CA ALA A 294 3.34 3.89 -12.73
C ALA A 294 1.85 3.70 -13.05
N VAL A 295 1.21 4.67 -13.70
CA VAL A 295 -0.21 4.55 -14.10
C VAL A 295 -0.41 3.34 -15.03
N ALA A 296 0.50 3.14 -15.98
CA ALA A 296 0.47 2.01 -16.90
C ALA A 296 0.59 0.68 -16.14
N PHE A 297 1.57 0.53 -15.26
CA PHE A 297 1.78 -0.69 -14.48
C PHE A 297 0.54 -1.09 -13.68
N TYR A 298 -0.03 -0.16 -12.91
CA TYR A 298 -1.18 -0.46 -12.06
C TYR A 298 -2.44 -0.72 -12.89
N THR A 299 -2.68 0.04 -13.96
CA THR A 299 -3.84 -0.18 -14.83
C THR A 299 -3.77 -1.54 -15.55
N LEU A 300 -2.58 -1.99 -15.95
CA LEU A 300 -2.39 -3.32 -16.55
C LEU A 300 -2.83 -4.47 -15.63
N GLN A 301 -2.80 -4.29 -14.31
CA GLN A 301 -3.26 -5.32 -13.38
C GLN A 301 -4.76 -5.63 -13.55
N ALA A 302 -5.57 -4.61 -13.87
CA ALA A 302 -6.99 -4.83 -14.17
C ALA A 302 -7.17 -5.71 -15.42
N LEU A 303 -6.35 -5.48 -16.45
CA LEU A 303 -6.38 -6.29 -17.67
C LEU A 303 -5.99 -7.75 -17.39
N ALA A 304 -4.91 -7.99 -16.65
CA ALA A 304 -4.53 -9.35 -16.24
C ALA A 304 -5.66 -10.04 -15.49
N ILE A 305 -6.33 -9.35 -14.58
CA ILE A 305 -7.44 -9.90 -13.82
C ILE A 305 -8.64 -10.25 -14.72
N MET A 306 -8.97 -9.43 -15.72
CA MET A 306 -10.02 -9.75 -16.68
C MET A 306 -9.67 -10.98 -17.54
N VAL A 307 -8.39 -11.12 -17.92
CA VAL A 307 -7.88 -12.31 -18.62
C VAL A 307 -7.98 -13.53 -17.72
N GLU A 308 -7.58 -13.42 -16.45
CA GLU A 308 -7.72 -14.49 -15.45
C GLU A 308 -9.17 -14.95 -15.31
N ASP A 309 -10.13 -14.02 -15.24
CA ASP A 309 -11.54 -14.33 -15.14
C ASP A 309 -12.05 -15.09 -16.38
N GLY A 310 -11.61 -14.69 -17.58
CA GLY A 310 -11.91 -15.37 -18.84
C GLY A 310 -11.36 -16.78 -18.89
N VAL A 311 -10.08 -16.95 -18.54
CA VAL A 311 -9.42 -18.27 -18.48
C VAL A 311 -10.09 -19.17 -17.45
N ALA A 312 -10.42 -18.65 -16.26
CA ALA A 312 -11.12 -19.38 -15.22
C ALA A 312 -12.54 -19.80 -15.67
N ALA A 313 -13.26 -18.93 -16.39
CA ALA A 313 -14.58 -19.25 -16.94
C ALA A 313 -14.52 -20.36 -18.00
N ILE A 314 -13.53 -20.32 -18.90
CA ILE A 314 -13.30 -21.37 -19.90
C ILE A 314 -12.93 -22.68 -19.20
N GLY A 315 -11.97 -22.65 -18.26
CA GLY A 315 -11.55 -23.80 -17.48
C GLY A 315 -12.71 -24.49 -16.78
N LYS A 316 -13.60 -23.71 -16.15
CA LYS A 316 -14.82 -24.24 -15.53
C LYS A 316 -15.75 -24.93 -16.53
N ARG A 317 -15.91 -24.38 -17.74
CA ARG A 317 -16.77 -24.96 -18.79
C ARG A 317 -16.25 -26.30 -19.32
N ILE A 318 -14.93 -26.46 -19.40
CA ILE A 318 -14.30 -27.71 -19.87
C ILE A 318 -13.97 -28.69 -18.73
N GLY A 319 -14.42 -28.40 -17.50
CA GLY A 319 -14.30 -29.32 -16.36
C GLY A 319 -12.96 -29.31 -15.62
N VAL A 320 -12.14 -28.25 -15.77
CA VAL A 320 -10.92 -28.09 -14.97
C VAL A 320 -11.28 -28.00 -13.49
N ARG A 321 -10.71 -28.90 -12.68
CA ARG A 321 -10.89 -28.93 -11.23
C ARG A 321 -9.86 -28.04 -10.54
N ASP A 322 -10.23 -27.45 -9.40
CA ASP A 322 -9.29 -26.74 -8.52
C ASP A 322 -8.33 -27.75 -7.88
N THR A 323 -7.14 -27.88 -8.46
CA THR A 323 -6.09 -28.80 -8.01
C THR A 323 -4.85 -28.02 -7.59
N PHE A 324 -3.94 -28.68 -6.87
CA PHE A 324 -2.64 -28.09 -6.53
C PHE A 324 -1.86 -27.64 -7.78
N ALA A 325 -1.94 -28.40 -8.89
CA ALA A 325 -1.31 -28.05 -10.16
C ALA A 325 -1.85 -26.73 -10.75
N VAL A 326 -3.17 -26.51 -10.69
CA VAL A 326 -3.80 -25.25 -11.14
C VAL A 326 -3.33 -24.07 -10.29
N LYS A 327 -3.21 -24.26 -8.97
CA LYS A 327 -2.66 -23.23 -8.06
C LYS A 327 -1.21 -22.91 -8.37
N LEU A 328 -0.37 -23.91 -8.63
CA LEU A 328 1.03 -23.73 -9.00
C LEU A 328 1.17 -23.01 -10.35
N PHE A 329 0.35 -23.36 -11.33
CA PHE A 329 0.28 -22.65 -12.61
C PHE A 329 -0.08 -21.18 -12.41
N GLY A 330 -1.09 -20.89 -11.58
CA GLY A 330 -1.48 -19.52 -11.25
C GLY A 330 -0.40 -18.72 -10.52
N MET A 331 0.37 -19.36 -9.62
CA MET A 331 1.54 -18.74 -8.99
C MET A 331 2.65 -18.45 -10.01
N ALA A 332 2.93 -19.38 -10.93
CA ALA A 332 3.90 -19.16 -12.01
C ALA A 332 3.46 -18.03 -12.95
N TRP A 333 2.17 -17.99 -13.30
CA TRP A 333 1.57 -16.90 -14.07
C TRP A 333 1.74 -15.55 -13.36
N LEU A 334 1.41 -15.47 -12.07
CA LEU A 334 1.62 -14.26 -11.27
C LEU A 334 3.10 -13.84 -11.29
N ALA A 335 4.03 -14.79 -11.10
CA ALA A 335 5.45 -14.51 -11.09
C ALA A 335 5.95 -13.95 -12.43
N LEU A 336 5.51 -14.54 -13.54
CA LEU A 336 5.83 -14.10 -14.90
C LEU A 336 5.20 -12.73 -15.22
N TRP A 337 3.93 -12.54 -14.85
CA TRP A 337 3.21 -11.29 -15.08
C TRP A 337 3.87 -10.12 -14.35
N MET A 338 4.20 -10.32 -13.06
CA MET A 338 4.91 -9.31 -12.28
C MET A 338 6.32 -9.08 -12.82
N ALA A 339 7.04 -10.12 -13.23
CA ALA A 339 8.36 -9.96 -13.84
C ALA A 339 8.31 -9.16 -15.15
N TRP A 340 7.28 -9.33 -15.96
CA TRP A 340 7.11 -8.61 -17.23
C TRP A 340 6.67 -7.16 -17.02
N SER A 341 5.64 -6.94 -16.19
CA SER A 341 5.04 -5.62 -15.99
C SER A 341 5.79 -4.76 -14.97
N GLY A 342 6.35 -5.38 -13.93
CA GLY A 342 7.01 -4.73 -12.79
C GLY A 342 8.06 -3.68 -13.14
N PRO A 343 8.94 -3.89 -14.14
CA PRO A 343 9.93 -2.87 -14.53
C PRO A 343 9.33 -1.51 -14.91
N LEU A 344 8.08 -1.44 -15.37
CA LEU A 344 7.41 -0.15 -15.62
C LEU A 344 7.33 0.70 -14.35
N TRP A 345 7.08 0.09 -13.20
CA TRP A 345 7.00 0.79 -11.92
C TRP A 345 8.37 0.84 -11.22
N MET A 346 9.19 -0.19 -11.38
CA MET A 346 10.46 -0.31 -10.66
C MET A 346 11.60 0.53 -11.26
N ASP A 347 11.74 0.57 -12.59
CA ASP A 347 12.83 1.30 -13.25
C ASP A 347 12.81 2.80 -12.91
N PRO A 348 11.65 3.49 -12.83
CA PRO A 348 11.56 4.85 -12.30
C PRO A 348 12.17 5.05 -10.91
N MET A 349 11.84 4.20 -9.93
CA MET A 349 12.39 4.29 -8.57
C MET A 349 13.90 4.06 -8.53
N ILE A 350 14.38 3.11 -9.34
CA ILE A 350 15.80 2.81 -9.48
C ILE A 350 16.54 4.04 -10.06
N LYS A 351 16.07 4.58 -11.19
CA LYS A 351 16.65 5.77 -11.83
C LYS A 351 16.54 7.02 -10.95
N GLY A 352 15.47 7.14 -10.18
CA GLY A 352 15.27 8.18 -9.16
C GLY A 352 16.16 8.02 -7.93
N ARG A 353 17.04 7.00 -7.90
CA ARG A 353 17.98 6.71 -6.80
C ARG A 353 17.29 6.51 -5.45
N MET A 354 16.03 6.06 -5.47
CA MET A 354 15.25 5.84 -4.25
C MET A 354 15.94 4.85 -3.32
N LEU A 355 16.43 3.74 -3.87
CA LEU A 355 17.08 2.67 -3.13
C LEU A 355 18.32 3.13 -2.35
N ALA A 356 19.05 4.14 -2.83
CA ALA A 356 20.25 4.67 -2.17
C ALA A 356 19.99 5.20 -0.75
N THR A 357 18.72 5.49 -0.42
CA THR A 357 18.30 6.03 0.89
C THR A 357 17.33 5.12 1.66
N MET A 358 17.13 3.89 1.20
CA MET A 358 16.24 2.89 1.83
C MET A 358 16.97 1.85 2.67
N GLY A 359 18.30 1.80 2.57
CA GLY A 359 19.12 0.83 3.28
C GLY A 359 18.94 0.89 4.80
N PRO A 360 19.15 -0.23 5.51
CA PRO A 360 19.14 -0.21 6.96
C PRO A 360 20.24 0.74 7.46
N SER A 361 19.95 1.48 8.54
CA SER A 361 20.93 2.40 9.17
C SER A 361 22.19 1.68 9.67
N ALA A 362 22.11 0.39 9.93
CA ALA A 362 23.24 -0.48 10.22
C ALA A 362 22.97 -1.90 9.70
N SER A 363 23.72 -2.39 8.71
CA SER A 363 23.61 -3.79 8.31
C SER A 363 24.15 -4.70 9.41
N VAL A 364 23.33 -5.64 9.88
CA VAL A 364 23.72 -6.67 10.87
C VAL A 364 24.44 -7.80 10.15
N VAL A 365 23.98 -8.16 8.95
CA VAL A 365 24.55 -9.24 8.15
C VAL A 365 25.96 -8.91 7.69
N GLU A 366 26.20 -7.71 7.16
CA GLU A 366 27.56 -7.32 6.73
C GLU A 366 28.53 -7.25 7.91
N ARG A 367 28.08 -6.77 9.08
CA ARG A 367 28.90 -6.75 10.31
C ARG A 367 29.26 -8.17 10.76
N PHE A 368 28.31 -9.10 10.71
CA PHE A 368 28.55 -10.49 11.07
C PHE A 368 29.53 -11.17 10.10
N LEU A 369 29.35 -10.99 8.79
CA LEU A 369 30.26 -11.52 7.76
C LEU A 369 31.66 -10.92 7.88
N GLY A 370 31.77 -9.61 8.15
CA GLY A 370 33.04 -8.94 8.38
C GLY A 370 33.78 -9.47 9.61
N ALA A 371 33.06 -9.74 10.71
CA ALA A 371 33.63 -10.32 11.92
C ALA A 371 34.06 -11.79 11.74
N PHE A 372 33.35 -12.54 10.91
CA PHE A 372 33.73 -13.93 10.58
C PHE A 372 35.02 -13.96 9.76
N ASN A 373 35.11 -13.13 8.72
CA ASN A 373 36.31 -13.06 7.88
C ASN A 373 37.53 -12.58 8.68
N SER A 374 37.39 -11.61 9.59
CA SER A 374 38.50 -11.16 10.43
C SER A 374 38.97 -12.22 11.43
N PHE A 375 38.09 -13.15 11.82
CA PHE A 375 38.43 -14.26 12.70
C PHE A 375 39.16 -15.41 11.96
N GLU A 376 38.85 -15.63 10.67
CA GLU A 376 39.58 -16.60 9.84
C GLU A 376 40.99 -16.13 9.46
N PHE A 377 41.23 -14.84 9.26
CA PHE A 377 42.57 -14.29 9.00
C PHE A 377 43.47 -14.16 10.25
N ALA A 378 42.90 -14.31 11.45
CA ALA A 378 43.62 -14.28 12.72
C ALA A 378 44.06 -15.68 13.20
N ARG A 379 43.78 -16.72 12.42
CA ARG A 379 44.29 -18.09 12.59
C ARG A 379 45.30 -18.39 11.49
#